data_AF-A0ABC9VX09-F1
#
_entry.id   AF-A0ABC9VX09-F1
#
_cell.length_a   1.000
_cell.length_b   1.000
_cell.length_c   1.000
_cell.angle_alpha   90.00
_cell.angle_beta   90.00
_cell.angle_gamma   90.00
#
_symmetry.space_group_name_H-M   'P 1'
#
loop_
_entity.id
_entity.type
_entity.pdbx_description
1 polymer ?
#
loop_
_entity_poly.entity_id
_entity_poly.type
_entity_poly.pdbx_seq_one_letter_code
_entity_poly.pdbx_strand_id
1 'polypeptide(L)'
;MDPTQFNIFINVLDDGIKSTVTTFADDTKLGGRDLWVLVLGRFPTHHKIGIPEFKYVANMHGDETVGREILLHLIEFLVTSYRRDPVITRLLNTTRIHVMPTMNPDGFEATKVPDCYYTQGRYNKNGEDLNRNFPDAFENNNASIQPETQAVMNWIKNETFVLSANLHGGALVASYTFDNGNSVTGTLKGYSRSPDDDVFIHLAKTYSFNHASMYKGTGCDNRQTFPEGITNGYSWYQLEGVKGQVTDKNGTPIPNAIVEAKGRPHVCPYRTNKHGEYFLLLLPGTYVINATVPGFKSILETVEIPDNTGNFSALKHDFSFSEVSIQSTAGSCPKTPLYQELERASSAAAKPTLHVFGLMTIMLVIFK
;
A
#
# COMPACT_ATOMS: atom_id res chain seq x y z
N MET A 1 -18.89 3.28 14.83
CA MET A 1 -20.33 3.23 14.50
C MET A 1 -20.69 1.86 13.98
N ASP A 2 -21.66 1.20 14.63
CA ASP A 2 -22.31 0.04 14.01
C ASP A 2 -23.16 0.49 12.80
N PRO A 3 -23.53 -0.40 11.87
CA PRO A 3 -24.29 -0.06 10.66
C PRO A 3 -25.57 0.75 10.90
N THR A 4 -26.23 0.55 12.05
CA THR A 4 -27.43 1.26 12.48
C THR A 4 -27.11 2.71 12.82
N GLN A 5 -26.00 2.95 13.53
CA GLN A 5 -25.56 4.31 13.87
C GLN A 5 -25.10 5.08 12.64
N PHE A 6 -24.45 4.43 11.67
CA PHE A 6 -24.06 5.07 10.41
C PHE A 6 -25.29 5.50 9.60
N ASN A 7 -26.30 4.63 9.46
CA ASN A 7 -27.56 4.98 8.80
C ASN A 7 -28.31 6.10 9.53
N ILE A 8 -28.31 6.11 10.86
CA ILE A 8 -28.91 7.20 11.65
C ILE A 8 -28.15 8.51 11.44
N PHE A 9 -26.81 8.48 11.49
CA PHE A 9 -25.97 9.66 11.30
C PHE A 9 -26.17 10.29 9.92
N ILE A 10 -26.25 9.49 8.86
CA ILE A 10 -26.48 9.98 7.50
C ILE A 10 -27.89 10.56 7.31
N ASN A 11 -28.93 9.91 7.85
CA ASN A 11 -30.31 10.41 7.74
C ASN A 11 -30.53 11.75 8.45
N VAL A 12 -29.70 12.08 9.46
CA VAL A 12 -29.75 13.36 10.17
C VAL A 12 -29.06 14.50 9.39
N LEU A 13 -28.23 14.18 8.39
CA LEU A 13 -27.44 15.15 7.63
C LEU A 13 -28.12 15.67 6.34
N ASP A 14 -29.31 15.15 5.98
CA ASP A 14 -30.00 15.40 4.70
C ASP A 14 -30.81 16.72 4.65
N ASP A 15 -30.25 17.82 5.16
CA ASP A 15 -30.91 19.15 5.16
C ASP A 15 -30.48 20.06 3.99
N GLY A 16 -29.99 19.47 2.88
CA GLY A 16 -29.74 20.23 1.64
C GLY A 16 -28.57 19.78 0.74
N ILE A 17 -27.88 18.69 1.08
CA ILE A 17 -26.89 18.04 0.20
C ILE A 17 -27.48 16.75 -0.31
N LYS A 18 -27.57 16.59 -1.63
CA LYS A 18 -27.77 15.26 -2.19
C LYS A 18 -26.50 14.46 -1.84
N SER A 19 -26.65 13.39 -1.09
CA SER A 19 -25.61 12.39 -0.89
C SER A 19 -26.12 11.07 -1.46
N THR A 20 -25.24 10.30 -2.08
CA THR A 20 -25.56 8.92 -2.47
C THR A 20 -24.67 8.01 -1.67
N VAL A 21 -25.34 7.13 -0.93
CA VAL A 21 -24.70 6.01 -0.27
C VAL A 21 -24.66 4.89 -1.29
N THR A 22 -23.45 4.53 -1.74
CA THR A 22 -23.27 3.36 -2.61
C THR A 22 -22.69 2.25 -1.77
N THR A 23 -23.42 1.15 -1.62
CA THR A 23 -22.87 -0.10 -1.12
C THR A 23 -22.19 -0.81 -2.29
N PHE A 24 -20.94 -1.24 -2.08
CA PHE A 24 -20.32 -2.15 -3.03
C PHE A 24 -20.82 -3.57 -2.74
N ALA A 25 -21.73 -4.02 -3.61
CA ALA A 25 -22.23 -5.38 -3.85
C ALA A 25 -22.84 -6.19 -2.67
N ASP A 26 -24.02 -6.75 -2.91
CA ASP A 26 -24.67 -7.76 -2.06
C ASP A 26 -23.87 -9.09 -1.95
N ASP A 27 -22.82 -9.25 -2.76
CA ASP A 27 -22.09 -10.52 -2.95
C ASP A 27 -20.69 -10.54 -2.29
N THR A 28 -20.24 -9.46 -1.64
CA THR A 28 -18.87 -9.30 -1.10
C THR A 28 -18.75 -9.51 0.42
N LYS A 29 -19.75 -10.12 1.05
CA LYS A 29 -19.84 -10.23 2.52
C LYS A 29 -19.03 -11.40 3.10
N LEU A 30 -17.71 -11.27 3.24
CA LEU A 30 -17.04 -11.90 4.38
C LEU A 30 -17.38 -11.05 5.61
N GLY A 31 -18.05 -11.65 6.60
CA GLY A 31 -18.45 -10.93 7.83
C GLY A 31 -19.84 -10.31 7.86
N GLY A 32 -20.45 -10.05 6.70
CA GLY A 32 -21.81 -9.50 6.63
C GLY A 32 -21.90 -7.98 6.64
N ARG A 33 -20.76 -7.26 6.76
CA ARG A 33 -20.71 -5.80 6.91
C ARG A 33 -20.50 -5.12 5.57
N ASP A 34 -21.23 -4.02 5.36
CA ASP A 34 -21.14 -3.25 4.13
C ASP A 34 -19.92 -2.30 4.15
N LEU A 35 -19.28 -2.14 2.98
CA LEU A 35 -18.25 -1.11 2.76
C LEU A 35 -18.91 0.17 2.26
N TRP A 36 -19.14 1.10 3.18
CA TRP A 36 -19.84 2.34 2.90
C TRP A 36 -18.91 3.39 2.30
N VAL A 37 -19.38 3.99 1.20
CA VAL A 37 -18.79 5.20 0.63
C VAL A 37 -19.86 6.29 0.61
N LEU A 38 -19.54 7.43 1.22
CA LEU A 38 -20.35 8.63 1.11
C LEU A 38 -19.77 9.54 0.03
N VAL A 39 -20.59 9.90 -0.95
CA VAL A 39 -20.19 10.82 -2.02
C VAL A 39 -20.80 12.20 -1.79
N LEU A 40 -19.94 13.21 -1.70
CA LEU A 40 -20.25 14.60 -1.43
C LEU A 40 -19.89 15.47 -2.63
N GLY A 41 -20.80 16.34 -3.03
CA GLY A 41 -20.56 17.32 -4.08
C GLY A 41 -21.86 17.84 -4.69
N ARG A 42 -21.76 18.78 -5.63
CA ARG A 42 -22.95 19.34 -6.31
C ARG A 42 -23.72 18.30 -7.14
N PHE A 43 -23.00 17.32 -7.69
CA PHE A 43 -23.56 16.23 -8.49
C PHE A 43 -23.08 14.87 -7.92
N PRO A 44 -23.62 14.43 -6.77
CA PRO A 44 -23.07 13.30 -6.01
C PRO A 44 -23.28 11.94 -6.70
N THR A 45 -24.35 11.80 -7.49
CA THR A 45 -24.84 10.50 -7.98
C THR A 45 -24.15 10.02 -9.26
N HIS A 46 -23.44 10.90 -9.95
CA HIS A 46 -22.76 10.57 -11.21
C HIS A 46 -21.65 11.57 -11.51
N HIS A 47 -20.61 11.08 -12.17
CA HIS A 47 -19.52 11.90 -12.68
C HIS A 47 -20.02 13.03 -13.60
N LYS A 48 -19.33 14.18 -13.55
CA LYS A 48 -19.53 15.31 -14.47
C LYS A 48 -18.19 15.75 -15.06
N ILE A 49 -18.18 15.93 -16.37
CA ILE A 49 -17.01 16.44 -17.11
C ILE A 49 -16.52 17.74 -16.47
N GLY A 50 -15.22 17.83 -16.20
CA GLY A 50 -14.57 18.99 -15.58
C GLY A 50 -14.63 19.03 -14.06
N ILE A 51 -15.37 18.12 -13.42
CA ILE A 51 -15.37 17.95 -11.96
C ILE A 51 -14.44 16.78 -11.60
N PRO A 52 -13.30 17.03 -10.92
CA PRO A 52 -12.41 15.97 -10.49
C PRO A 52 -13.04 15.09 -9.40
N GLU A 53 -12.74 13.79 -9.48
CA GLU A 53 -13.08 12.80 -8.46
C GLU A 53 -11.93 12.68 -7.46
N PHE A 54 -12.23 12.87 -6.18
CA PHE A 54 -11.28 12.72 -5.08
C PHE A 54 -11.77 11.63 -4.14
N LYS A 55 -10.86 10.85 -3.52
CA LYS A 55 -11.23 9.93 -2.45
C LYS A 55 -10.35 9.96 -1.21
N TYR A 56 -10.99 9.82 -0.05
CA TYR A 56 -10.38 9.40 1.19
C TYR A 56 -10.81 7.98 1.56
N VAL A 57 -9.86 7.16 1.98
CA VAL A 57 -10.10 5.83 2.56
C VAL A 57 -9.45 5.80 3.94
N ALA A 58 -10.04 5.15 4.92
CA ALA A 58 -9.39 4.96 6.22
C ALA A 58 -9.67 3.56 6.78
N ASN A 59 -8.93 3.22 7.84
CA ASN A 59 -9.19 2.05 8.66
C ASN A 59 -9.25 0.76 7.82
N MET A 60 -8.29 0.63 6.90
CA MET A 60 -8.00 -0.62 6.20
C MET A 60 -7.29 -1.62 7.12
N HIS A 61 -6.55 -1.12 8.11
CA HIS A 61 -6.24 -1.86 9.32
C HIS A 61 -7.27 -1.50 10.38
N GLY A 62 -7.97 -2.50 10.91
CA GLY A 62 -9.14 -2.27 11.75
C GLY A 62 -8.83 -1.61 13.10
N ASP A 63 -7.65 -1.85 13.64
CA ASP A 63 -7.13 -1.26 14.89
C ASP A 63 -6.58 0.17 14.72
N GLU A 64 -6.36 0.63 13.48
CA GLU A 64 -5.92 1.99 13.17
C GLU A 64 -7.12 2.94 13.06
N THR A 65 -7.67 3.32 14.23
CA THR A 65 -9.01 3.92 14.35
C THR A 65 -9.09 5.43 14.09
N VAL A 66 -8.00 6.19 14.27
CA VAL A 66 -8.03 7.66 14.20
C VAL A 66 -8.53 8.16 12.83
N GLY A 67 -8.05 7.56 11.73
CA GLY A 67 -8.47 7.93 10.38
C GLY A 67 -9.98 7.74 10.16
N ARG A 68 -10.58 6.69 10.74
CA ARG A 68 -12.03 6.43 10.65
C ARG A 68 -12.83 7.59 11.22
N GLU A 69 -12.50 8.00 12.44
CA GLU A 69 -13.23 9.06 13.14
C GLU A 69 -12.95 10.44 12.52
N ILE A 70 -11.73 10.71 12.05
CA ILE A 70 -11.41 11.92 11.26
C ILE A 70 -12.33 12.01 10.03
N LEU A 71 -12.50 10.92 9.28
CA LEU A 71 -13.35 10.94 8.09
C LEU A 71 -14.84 11.12 8.41
N LEU A 72 -15.33 10.59 9.53
CA LEU A 72 -16.69 10.84 9.99
C LEU A 72 -16.91 12.33 10.37
N HIS A 73 -15.97 12.92 11.11
CA HIS A 73 -16.01 14.35 11.43
C HIS A 73 -15.82 15.24 10.20
N LEU A 74 -15.01 14.82 9.22
CA LEU A 74 -14.85 15.53 7.96
C LEU A 74 -16.18 15.56 7.19
N ILE A 75 -16.90 14.45 7.14
CA ILE A 75 -18.24 14.37 6.53
C ILE A 75 -19.17 15.39 7.20
N GLU A 76 -19.27 15.36 8.54
CA GLU A 76 -20.11 16.30 9.29
C GLU A 76 -19.74 17.75 8.99
N PHE A 77 -18.45 18.07 9.04
CA PHE A 77 -17.94 19.41 8.79
C PHE A 77 -18.28 19.91 7.39
N LEU A 78 -18.02 19.10 6.36
CA LEU A 78 -18.31 19.44 4.97
C LEU A 78 -19.81 19.67 4.76
N VAL A 79 -20.66 18.81 5.33
CA VAL A 79 -22.11 18.92 5.16
C VAL A 79 -22.67 20.14 5.88
N THR A 80 -22.33 20.33 7.15
CA THR A 80 -22.87 21.41 7.98
C THR A 80 -22.34 22.79 7.58
N SER A 81 -21.18 22.84 6.92
CA SER A 81 -20.56 24.08 6.43
C SER A 81 -20.97 24.44 5.00
N TYR A 82 -21.59 23.53 4.25
CA TYR A 82 -22.07 23.82 2.91
C TYR A 82 -23.11 24.96 2.92
N ARG A 83 -22.92 25.95 2.03
CA ARG A 83 -23.66 27.22 1.94
C ARG A 83 -23.49 28.17 3.13
N ARG A 84 -22.72 27.82 4.16
CA ARG A 84 -22.36 28.71 5.28
C ARG A 84 -20.94 29.22 5.16
N ASP A 85 -20.01 28.33 4.83
CA ASP A 85 -18.61 28.65 4.56
C ASP A 85 -18.37 28.76 3.03
N PRO A 86 -17.87 29.90 2.50
CA PRO A 86 -17.68 30.09 1.08
C PRO A 86 -16.58 29.20 0.48
N VAL A 87 -15.55 28.83 1.25
CA VAL A 87 -14.46 27.94 0.82
C VAL A 87 -14.98 26.52 0.68
N ILE A 88 -15.68 26.00 1.69
CA ILE A 88 -16.27 24.65 1.65
C ILE A 88 -17.36 24.56 0.58
N THR A 89 -18.16 25.61 0.43
CA THR A 89 -19.17 25.67 -0.64
C THR A 89 -18.54 25.61 -2.02
N ARG A 90 -17.43 26.34 -2.24
CA ARG A 90 -16.69 26.27 -3.50
C ARG A 90 -16.12 24.87 -3.71
N LEU A 91 -15.48 24.28 -2.70
CA LEU A 91 -14.91 22.94 -2.76
C LEU A 91 -15.94 21.89 -3.19
N LEU A 92 -17.09 21.83 -2.52
CA LEU A 92 -18.17 20.87 -2.84
C LEU A 92 -18.86 21.17 -4.18
N ASN A 93 -18.80 22.41 -4.67
CA ASN A 93 -19.33 22.78 -5.98
C ASN A 93 -18.40 22.40 -7.14
N THR A 94 -17.08 22.33 -6.89
CA THR A 94 -16.07 22.09 -7.92
C THR A 94 -15.47 20.70 -7.89
N THR A 95 -15.74 19.89 -6.86
CA THR A 95 -15.13 18.57 -6.67
C THR A 95 -16.19 17.56 -6.25
N ARG A 96 -16.05 16.30 -6.69
CA ARG A 96 -16.84 15.17 -6.18
C ARG A 96 -15.96 14.34 -5.25
N ILE A 97 -16.27 14.42 -3.96
CA ILE A 97 -15.45 13.87 -2.86
C ILE A 97 -16.10 12.58 -2.37
N HIS A 98 -15.36 11.48 -2.43
CA HIS A 98 -15.79 10.20 -1.92
C HIS A 98 -15.08 9.89 -0.62
N VAL A 99 -15.81 9.47 0.40
CA VAL A 99 -15.27 9.20 1.72
C VAL A 99 -15.65 7.79 2.14
N MET A 100 -14.65 6.94 2.35
CA MET A 100 -14.79 5.59 2.92
C MET A 100 -14.17 5.59 4.33
N PRO A 101 -14.98 5.77 5.40
CA PRO A 101 -14.46 5.82 6.77
C PRO A 101 -13.81 4.52 7.25
N THR A 102 -14.27 3.37 6.74
CA THR A 102 -13.70 2.07 7.09
C THR A 102 -13.68 1.14 5.90
N MET A 103 -12.50 0.63 5.57
CA MET A 103 -12.30 -0.43 4.58
C MET A 103 -12.28 -1.82 5.23
N ASN A 104 -11.93 -1.92 6.53
CA ASN A 104 -11.90 -3.17 7.28
C ASN A 104 -12.81 -3.10 8.54
N PRO A 105 -14.14 -3.08 8.35
CA PRO A 105 -15.06 -3.01 9.49
C PRO A 105 -15.00 -4.26 10.37
N ASP A 106 -14.68 -5.43 9.82
CA ASP A 106 -14.55 -6.66 10.61
C ASP A 106 -13.35 -6.63 11.55
N GLY A 107 -12.19 -6.16 11.07
CA GLY A 107 -11.00 -5.97 11.90
C GLY A 107 -11.27 -4.98 13.04
N PHE A 108 -11.91 -3.85 12.73
CA PHE A 108 -12.27 -2.84 13.74
C PHE A 108 -13.17 -3.43 14.83
N GLU A 109 -14.18 -4.20 14.44
CA GLU A 109 -15.12 -4.79 15.39
C GLU A 109 -14.50 -5.96 16.19
N ALA A 110 -13.44 -6.57 15.67
CA ALA A 110 -12.65 -7.57 16.38
C ALA A 110 -11.76 -6.96 17.47
N THR A 111 -11.38 -5.68 17.37
CA THR A 111 -10.64 -4.96 18.42
C THR A 111 -11.52 -4.75 19.66
N LYS A 112 -11.37 -5.62 20.67
CA LYS A 112 -12.14 -5.53 21.94
C LYS A 112 -11.46 -4.72 23.03
N VAL A 113 -10.13 -4.70 23.00
CA VAL A 113 -9.30 -3.95 23.94
C VAL A 113 -8.52 -2.93 23.13
N PRO A 114 -8.74 -1.62 23.34
CA PRO A 114 -7.96 -0.59 22.67
C PRO A 114 -6.47 -0.74 23.02
N ASP A 115 -5.61 -0.59 22.02
CA ASP A 115 -4.17 -0.70 22.19
C ASP A 115 -3.44 0.24 21.21
N CYS A 116 -2.20 0.61 21.54
CA CYS A 116 -1.37 1.50 20.72
C CYS A 116 -0.39 0.76 19.79
N TYR A 117 -0.09 -0.52 20.04
CA TYR A 117 1.01 -1.27 19.42
C TYR A 117 0.61 -2.65 18.88
N TYR A 118 -0.28 -3.37 19.56
CA TYR A 118 -0.63 -4.76 19.25
C TYR A 118 -1.77 -4.85 18.22
N THR A 119 -1.72 -5.90 17.41
CA THR A 119 -2.44 -6.03 16.13
C THR A 119 -3.81 -6.71 16.22
N GLN A 120 -4.45 -6.77 17.40
CA GLN A 120 -5.77 -7.39 17.51
C GLN A 120 -6.81 -6.53 16.77
N GLY A 121 -7.20 -7.00 15.59
CA GLY A 121 -8.12 -6.31 14.68
C GLY A 121 -7.45 -5.58 13.50
N ARG A 122 -6.11 -5.66 13.36
CA ARG A 122 -5.41 -5.16 12.17
C ARG A 122 -5.92 -5.80 10.89
N TYR A 123 -5.84 -7.13 10.85
CA TYR A 123 -6.13 -7.95 9.68
C TYR A 123 -7.63 -8.01 9.38
N ASN A 124 -8.00 -8.40 8.17
CA ASN A 124 -9.40 -8.66 7.83
C ASN A 124 -9.92 -9.93 8.53
N LYS A 125 -11.18 -10.30 8.30
CA LYS A 125 -11.80 -11.48 8.94
C LYS A 125 -11.06 -12.81 8.69
N ASN A 126 -10.35 -12.93 7.57
CA ASN A 126 -9.57 -14.12 7.23
C ASN A 126 -8.14 -14.10 7.80
N GLY A 127 -7.76 -13.04 8.51
CA GLY A 127 -6.39 -12.86 9.01
C GLY A 127 -5.40 -12.32 7.98
N GLU A 128 -5.89 -11.72 6.89
CA GLU A 128 -5.06 -11.16 5.82
C GLU A 128 -4.85 -9.64 5.99
N ASP A 129 -3.65 -9.15 5.64
CA ASP A 129 -3.35 -7.71 5.64
C ASP A 129 -3.83 -7.09 4.32
N LEU A 130 -4.87 -6.25 4.39
CA LEU A 130 -5.46 -5.63 3.20
C LEU A 130 -4.47 -4.71 2.48
N ASN A 131 -3.50 -4.11 3.19
CA ASN A 131 -2.45 -3.29 2.59
C ASN A 131 -1.26 -4.11 2.07
N ARG A 132 -1.37 -5.44 2.08
CA ARG A 132 -0.48 -6.39 1.38
C ARG A 132 -1.24 -7.25 0.38
N ASN A 133 -2.51 -6.94 0.11
CA ASN A 133 -3.38 -7.78 -0.71
C ASN A 133 -3.66 -7.22 -2.12
N PHE A 134 -3.25 -5.98 -2.41
CA PHE A 134 -3.34 -5.42 -3.76
C PHE A 134 -2.26 -5.99 -4.68
N PRO A 135 -2.53 -6.08 -6.01
CA PRO A 135 -1.48 -6.39 -6.98
C PRO A 135 -0.31 -5.42 -6.87
N ASP A 136 0.92 -5.95 -6.90
CA ASP A 136 2.15 -5.17 -6.80
C ASP A 136 2.80 -4.99 -8.18
N ALA A 137 3.42 -3.81 -8.40
CA ALA A 137 4.00 -3.45 -9.68
C ALA A 137 5.43 -3.99 -9.89
N PHE A 138 6.11 -4.36 -8.82
CA PHE A 138 7.51 -4.79 -8.76
C PHE A 138 7.64 -6.30 -8.62
N GLU A 139 6.75 -6.93 -7.86
CA GLU A 139 6.74 -8.37 -7.61
C GLU A 139 5.36 -9.01 -7.78
N ASN A 140 5.35 -10.34 -7.95
CA ASN A 140 4.09 -11.06 -8.06
C ASN A 140 3.48 -11.23 -6.67
N ASN A 141 2.37 -10.54 -6.42
CA ASN A 141 1.55 -10.78 -5.25
C ASN A 141 0.55 -11.91 -5.54
N ASN A 142 0.86 -13.12 -5.07
CA ASN A 142 0.01 -14.30 -5.25
C ASN A 142 -1.02 -14.48 -4.11
N ALA A 143 -1.17 -13.50 -3.22
CA ALA A 143 -2.18 -13.56 -2.17
C ALA A 143 -3.59 -13.68 -2.80
N SER A 144 -4.45 -14.49 -2.17
CA SER A 144 -5.85 -14.54 -2.57
C SER A 144 -6.47 -13.17 -2.35
N ILE A 145 -7.03 -12.57 -3.39
CA ILE A 145 -7.71 -11.28 -3.28
C ILE A 145 -8.88 -11.41 -2.30
N GLN A 146 -8.87 -10.57 -1.27
CA GLN A 146 -9.91 -10.48 -0.27
C GLN A 146 -11.10 -9.67 -0.79
N PRO A 147 -12.34 -9.90 -0.30
CA PRO A 147 -13.50 -9.18 -0.80
C PRO A 147 -13.39 -7.67 -0.64
N GLU A 148 -12.79 -7.19 0.45
CA GLU A 148 -12.58 -5.76 0.68
C GLU A 148 -11.65 -5.15 -0.37
N THR A 149 -10.54 -5.83 -0.65
CA THR A 149 -9.60 -5.47 -1.71
C THR A 149 -10.28 -5.50 -3.08
N GLN A 150 -11.06 -6.53 -3.38
CA GLN A 150 -11.78 -6.66 -4.65
C GLN A 150 -12.80 -5.54 -4.83
N ALA A 151 -13.56 -5.20 -3.79
CA ALA A 151 -14.53 -4.12 -3.82
C ALA A 151 -13.85 -2.77 -4.09
N VAL A 152 -12.73 -2.47 -3.42
CA VAL A 152 -11.96 -1.24 -3.64
C VAL A 152 -11.32 -1.21 -5.03
N MET A 153 -10.80 -2.33 -5.54
CA MET A 153 -10.30 -2.41 -6.92
C MET A 153 -11.40 -2.13 -7.95
N ASN A 154 -12.59 -2.70 -7.76
CA ASN A 154 -13.73 -2.46 -8.63
C ASN A 154 -14.18 -1.00 -8.56
N TRP A 155 -14.22 -0.42 -7.36
CA TRP A 155 -14.54 0.98 -7.16
C TRP A 155 -13.56 1.92 -7.86
N ILE A 156 -12.24 1.67 -7.71
CA ILE A 156 -11.19 2.45 -8.38
C ILE A 156 -11.31 2.38 -9.91
N LYS A 157 -11.77 1.25 -10.46
CA LYS A 157 -11.99 1.09 -11.91
C LYS A 157 -13.26 1.78 -12.41
N ASN A 158 -14.27 1.91 -11.56
CA ASN A 158 -15.57 2.47 -11.94
C ASN A 158 -15.61 4.00 -11.96
N GLU A 159 -14.65 4.67 -11.32
CA GLU A 159 -14.60 6.13 -11.20
C GLU A 159 -13.21 6.65 -11.63
N THR A 160 -13.14 7.85 -12.19
CA THR A 160 -11.88 8.44 -12.66
C THR A 160 -11.21 9.28 -11.56
N PHE A 161 -10.72 8.60 -10.51
CA PHE A 161 -10.05 9.27 -9.39
C PHE A 161 -8.77 10.00 -9.82
N VAL A 162 -8.68 11.29 -9.46
CA VAL A 162 -7.53 12.15 -9.76
C VAL A 162 -6.54 12.18 -8.59
N LEU A 163 -7.07 12.26 -7.36
CA LEU A 163 -6.26 12.31 -6.14
C LEU A 163 -6.90 11.42 -5.07
N SER A 164 -6.04 10.83 -4.24
CA SER A 164 -6.42 9.89 -3.20
C SER A 164 -5.50 10.01 -2.00
N ALA A 165 -6.03 9.67 -0.83
CA ALA A 165 -5.21 9.36 0.34
C ALA A 165 -5.90 8.28 1.17
N ASN A 166 -5.12 7.34 1.69
CA ASN A 166 -5.57 6.38 2.69
C ASN A 166 -4.95 6.73 4.05
N LEU A 167 -5.75 6.65 5.12
CA LEU A 167 -5.35 7.08 6.46
C LEU A 167 -5.01 5.87 7.35
N HIS A 168 -3.85 5.95 7.98
CA HIS A 168 -3.26 4.94 8.84
C HIS A 168 -2.99 5.48 10.25
N GLY A 169 -2.73 4.57 11.19
CA GLY A 169 -2.25 4.83 12.55
C GLY A 169 -0.93 4.09 12.83
N GLY A 170 -0.26 4.44 13.93
CA GLY A 170 1.01 3.83 14.36
C GLY A 170 2.25 4.70 14.13
N ALA A 171 2.15 5.76 13.33
CA ALA A 171 3.17 6.79 13.20
C ALA A 171 2.56 8.15 12.83
N LEU A 172 3.38 9.20 12.88
CA LEU A 172 2.99 10.56 12.51
C LEU A 172 3.85 11.07 11.34
N VAL A 173 3.46 10.69 10.12
CA VAL A 173 4.16 11.03 8.87
C VAL A 173 3.21 10.93 7.69
N ALA A 174 3.42 11.74 6.65
CA ALA A 174 2.80 11.55 5.34
C ALA A 174 3.72 10.71 4.43
N SER A 175 3.41 9.42 4.29
CA SER A 175 4.10 8.53 3.36
C SER A 175 3.63 8.75 1.92
N TYR A 176 4.55 8.68 0.95
CA TYR A 176 4.25 8.81 -0.47
C TYR A 176 4.96 7.74 -1.30
N THR A 177 4.46 7.53 -2.52
CA THR A 177 4.88 6.46 -3.43
C THR A 177 6.37 6.55 -3.84
N PHE A 178 7.04 5.44 -4.16
CA PHE A 178 6.55 4.07 -4.05
C PHE A 178 6.81 3.46 -2.66
N ASP A 179 5.89 2.60 -2.22
CA ASP A 179 6.05 1.79 -0.99
C ASP A 179 6.92 0.54 -1.23
N ASN A 180 7.10 0.13 -2.50
CA ASN A 180 7.97 -0.95 -2.95
C ASN A 180 8.89 -0.45 -4.08
N GLY A 181 9.83 -1.24 -4.58
CA GLY A 181 10.72 -0.78 -5.64
C GLY A 181 11.68 -1.83 -6.20
N ASN A 182 12.43 -1.43 -7.23
CA ASN A 182 13.53 -2.21 -7.78
C ASN A 182 14.72 -1.31 -8.15
N SER A 183 15.76 -1.91 -8.74
CA SER A 183 16.99 -1.19 -9.09
C SER A 183 16.74 0.04 -9.99
N VAL A 184 15.72 -0.02 -10.85
CA VAL A 184 15.35 1.04 -11.80
C VAL A 184 14.75 2.26 -11.10
N THR A 185 13.95 2.04 -10.05
CA THR A 185 13.39 3.15 -9.24
C THR A 185 14.38 3.72 -8.24
N GLY A 186 15.60 3.17 -8.19
CA GLY A 186 16.68 3.69 -7.35
C GLY A 186 16.78 3.06 -5.98
N THR A 187 16.17 1.88 -5.74
CA THR A 187 16.14 1.25 -4.41
C THR A 187 17.52 0.95 -3.83
N LEU A 188 18.55 0.82 -4.67
CA LEU A 188 19.96 0.73 -4.25
C LEU A 188 20.43 1.94 -3.42
N LYS A 189 19.71 3.06 -3.49
CA LYS A 189 19.94 4.28 -2.70
C LYS A 189 18.98 4.41 -1.51
N GLY A 190 18.23 3.35 -1.19
CA GLY A 190 17.23 3.35 -0.11
C GLY A 190 15.98 4.16 -0.41
N TYR A 191 15.70 4.45 -1.68
CA TYR A 191 14.60 5.31 -2.13
C TYR A 191 13.98 4.74 -3.41
N SER A 192 12.66 4.70 -3.51
CA SER A 192 11.96 4.23 -4.72
C SER A 192 11.22 5.38 -5.38
N ARG A 193 11.87 5.98 -6.40
CA ARG A 193 11.44 7.20 -7.07
C ARG A 193 10.35 6.92 -8.09
N SER A 194 9.27 7.70 -8.04
CA SER A 194 8.24 7.73 -9.08
C SER A 194 8.55 8.77 -10.17
N PRO A 195 7.94 8.69 -11.37
CA PRO A 195 8.08 9.74 -12.37
C PRO A 195 7.62 11.12 -11.91
N ASP A 196 6.57 11.18 -11.08
CA ASP A 196 5.95 12.41 -10.54
C ASP A 196 6.35 12.68 -9.08
N ASP A 197 7.59 12.33 -8.74
CA ASP A 197 8.16 12.38 -7.39
C ASP A 197 8.01 13.74 -6.70
N ASP A 198 8.23 14.81 -7.44
CA ASP A 198 8.09 16.19 -6.97
C ASP A 198 6.65 16.55 -6.62
N VAL A 199 5.68 16.07 -7.40
CA VAL A 199 4.24 16.21 -7.11
C VAL A 199 3.88 15.48 -5.83
N PHE A 200 4.33 14.24 -5.66
CA PHE A 200 4.07 13.46 -4.44
C PHE A 200 4.69 14.10 -3.19
N ILE A 201 5.92 14.60 -3.30
CA ILE A 201 6.56 15.38 -2.21
C ILE A 201 5.73 16.62 -1.89
N HIS A 202 5.28 17.37 -2.90
CA HIS A 202 4.45 18.55 -2.69
C HIS A 202 3.12 18.23 -1.98
N LEU A 203 2.44 17.15 -2.39
CA LEU A 203 1.19 16.69 -1.77
C LEU A 203 1.40 16.25 -0.31
N ALA A 204 2.45 15.47 -0.04
CA ALA A 204 2.80 15.04 1.31
C ALA A 204 3.13 16.23 2.22
N LYS A 205 3.93 17.19 1.73
CA LYS A 205 4.23 18.43 2.47
C LYS A 205 2.98 19.27 2.71
N THR A 206 2.07 19.36 1.73
CA THR A 206 0.81 20.10 1.90
C THR A 206 0.03 19.58 3.10
N TYR A 207 -0.04 18.25 3.29
CA TYR A 207 -0.69 17.68 4.46
C TYR A 207 0.15 17.90 5.75
N SER A 208 1.43 17.56 5.71
CA SER A 208 2.33 17.61 6.89
C SER A 208 2.46 19.02 7.49
N PHE A 209 2.64 20.04 6.65
CA PHE A 209 2.80 21.44 7.09
C PHE A 209 1.51 22.07 7.61
N ASN A 210 0.35 21.54 7.24
CA ASN A 210 -0.94 21.97 7.80
C ASN A 210 -1.33 21.18 9.06
N HIS A 211 -0.59 20.14 9.43
CA HIS A 211 -0.79 19.40 10.67
C HIS A 211 0.03 20.01 11.82
N ALA A 212 -0.57 20.16 13.00
CA ALA A 212 0.01 20.91 14.13
C ALA A 212 1.42 20.46 14.58
N SER A 213 1.75 19.18 14.39
CA SER A 213 3.02 18.59 14.82
C SER A 213 3.73 17.71 13.79
N MET A 214 3.09 17.35 12.67
CA MET A 214 3.67 16.34 11.75
C MET A 214 4.93 16.89 11.08
N TYR A 215 4.89 18.15 10.63
CA TYR A 215 6.03 18.83 10.00
C TYR A 215 7.30 18.90 10.86
N LYS A 216 7.16 18.78 12.19
CA LYS A 216 8.30 18.76 13.12
C LYS A 216 9.18 17.53 12.90
N GLY A 217 8.61 16.48 12.31
CA GLY A 217 9.33 15.27 11.95
C GLY A 217 9.74 14.39 13.13
N THR A 218 9.19 14.65 14.31
CA THR A 218 9.40 13.84 15.51
C THR A 218 8.34 12.74 15.55
N GLY A 219 8.74 11.48 15.40
CA GLY A 219 7.84 10.33 15.53
C GLY A 219 7.35 10.13 16.98
N CYS A 220 6.38 9.23 17.15
CA CYS A 220 5.66 9.05 18.42
C CYS A 220 6.55 8.63 19.60
N ASP A 221 7.64 7.89 19.36
CA ASP A 221 8.52 7.33 20.41
C ASP A 221 9.95 7.89 20.39
N ASN A 222 10.21 9.03 19.73
CA ASN A 222 11.57 9.56 19.47
C ASN A 222 12.54 8.61 18.74
N ARG A 223 12.10 7.41 18.37
CA ARG A 223 12.89 6.38 17.66
C ARG A 223 12.90 6.59 16.14
N GLN A 224 11.89 7.28 15.63
CA GLN A 224 11.70 7.54 14.21
C GLN A 224 11.71 9.05 13.97
N THR A 225 12.48 9.48 12.98
CA THR A 225 12.52 10.86 12.52
C THR A 225 12.12 10.92 11.05
N PHE A 226 11.18 11.81 10.74
CA PHE A 226 10.67 12.03 9.40
C PHE A 226 10.88 13.49 9.05
N PRO A 227 12.03 13.88 8.48
CA PRO A 227 12.28 15.27 8.13
C PRO A 227 11.10 15.89 7.37
N GLU A 228 10.65 17.07 7.82
CA GLU A 228 9.47 17.77 7.27
C GLU A 228 8.14 16.98 7.38
N GLY A 229 8.10 15.92 8.18
CA GLY A 229 6.93 15.07 8.42
C GLY A 229 6.49 14.25 7.23
N ILE A 230 7.39 13.97 6.29
CA ILE A 230 7.11 13.16 5.09
C ILE A 230 8.12 12.01 4.96
N THR A 231 7.76 10.97 4.21
CA THR A 231 8.70 9.90 3.82
C THR A 231 8.31 9.27 2.50
N ASN A 232 9.30 8.83 1.71
CA ASN A 232 9.05 7.86 0.64
C ASN A 232 8.76 6.50 1.31
N GLY A 233 7.74 5.80 0.81
CA GLY A 233 7.24 4.59 1.42
C GLY A 233 8.29 3.48 1.52
N TYR A 234 9.04 3.27 0.43
CA TYR A 234 10.13 2.31 0.36
C TYR A 234 11.24 2.63 1.36
N SER A 235 11.54 3.92 1.58
CA SER A 235 12.52 4.34 2.57
C SER A 235 12.11 4.05 4.01
N TRP A 236 10.80 3.99 4.29
CA TRP A 236 10.28 3.83 5.65
C TRP A 236 10.18 2.34 6.07
N TYR A 237 9.63 1.48 5.20
CA TYR A 237 9.51 0.05 5.46
C TYR A 237 10.45 -0.75 4.54
N GLN A 238 11.76 -0.63 4.76
CA GLN A 238 12.68 -1.53 4.08
C GLN A 238 12.33 -2.98 4.48
N LEU A 239 11.95 -3.78 3.48
CA LEU A 239 11.59 -5.18 3.67
C LEU A 239 12.74 -5.96 4.32
N GLU A 240 12.57 -6.33 5.59
CA GLU A 240 13.50 -7.15 6.36
C GLU A 240 13.38 -8.63 5.97
N GLY A 241 14.52 -9.34 5.92
CA GLY A 241 14.53 -10.73 5.50
C GLY A 241 15.90 -11.28 5.15
N VAL A 242 15.89 -12.44 4.50
CA VAL A 242 17.06 -13.13 3.96
C VAL A 242 16.95 -13.16 2.44
N LYS A 243 18.06 -12.86 1.76
CA LYS A 243 18.20 -13.00 0.31
C LYS A 243 19.43 -13.83 -0.02
N GLY A 244 19.50 -14.41 -1.20
CA GLY A 244 20.71 -15.09 -1.63
C GLY A 244 20.52 -15.86 -2.92
N GLN A 245 21.50 -16.70 -3.25
CA GLN A 245 21.48 -17.54 -4.44
C GLN A 245 21.55 -19.02 -4.07
N VAL A 246 20.85 -19.85 -4.84
CA VAL A 246 21.03 -21.30 -4.87
C VAL A 246 21.90 -21.63 -6.08
N THR A 247 23.05 -22.24 -5.82
CA THR A 247 24.04 -22.60 -6.85
C THR A 247 24.43 -24.07 -6.76
N ASP A 248 25.02 -24.60 -7.82
CA ASP A 248 25.74 -25.87 -7.75
C ASP A 248 27.15 -25.69 -7.14
N LYS A 249 27.88 -26.78 -6.95
CA LYS A 249 29.27 -26.76 -6.44
C LYS A 249 30.25 -25.93 -7.29
N ASN A 250 29.91 -25.64 -8.54
CA ASN A 250 30.73 -24.87 -9.47
C ASN A 250 30.32 -23.39 -9.49
N GLY A 251 29.33 -22.99 -8.68
CA GLY A 251 28.78 -21.63 -8.65
C GLY A 251 27.76 -21.35 -9.76
N THR A 252 27.31 -22.37 -10.50
CA THR A 252 26.28 -22.20 -11.53
C THR A 252 24.92 -21.99 -10.86
N PRO A 253 24.17 -20.94 -11.21
CA PRO A 253 22.86 -20.70 -10.61
C PRO A 253 21.84 -21.79 -10.91
N ILE A 254 21.06 -22.17 -9.90
CA ILE A 254 20.00 -23.18 -10.01
C ILE A 254 18.64 -22.48 -9.98
N PRO A 255 17.94 -22.34 -11.13
CA PRO A 255 16.60 -21.78 -11.16
C PRO A 255 15.54 -22.76 -10.66
N ASN A 256 14.40 -22.24 -10.23
CA ASN A 256 13.24 -23.00 -9.74
C ASN A 256 13.47 -23.85 -8.48
N ALA A 257 14.59 -23.69 -7.78
CA ALA A 257 14.82 -24.27 -6.47
C ALA A 257 13.87 -23.62 -5.45
N ILE A 258 13.29 -24.40 -4.56
CA ILE A 258 12.37 -23.93 -3.53
C ILE A 258 13.19 -23.47 -2.31
N VAL A 259 12.95 -22.28 -1.77
CA VAL A 259 13.62 -21.82 -0.54
C VAL A 259 12.56 -21.29 0.42
N GLU A 260 12.42 -21.90 1.60
CA GLU A 260 11.34 -21.59 2.55
C GLU A 260 11.82 -21.67 4.01
N ALA A 261 11.18 -20.91 4.91
CA ALA A 261 11.40 -21.07 6.34
C ALA A 261 10.61 -22.27 6.88
N LYS A 262 11.25 -23.11 7.70
CA LYS A 262 10.64 -24.29 8.31
C LYS A 262 9.41 -23.90 9.14
N GLY A 263 8.30 -24.60 8.90
CA GLY A 263 7.01 -24.29 9.54
C GLY A 263 6.16 -23.24 8.81
N ARG A 264 6.63 -22.72 7.66
CA ARG A 264 5.91 -21.77 6.82
C ARG A 264 5.81 -22.23 5.34
N PRO A 265 5.20 -23.40 5.05
CA PRO A 265 5.04 -23.86 3.68
C PRO A 265 4.01 -23.00 2.94
N HIS A 266 4.32 -22.58 1.72
CA HIS A 266 3.39 -21.81 0.88
C HIS A 266 2.64 -22.73 -0.08
N VAL A 267 1.37 -22.41 -0.34
CA VAL A 267 0.52 -23.12 -1.32
C VAL A 267 1.16 -23.11 -2.72
N CYS A 268 1.91 -22.05 -3.04
CA CYS A 268 2.86 -22.01 -4.14
C CYS A 268 4.26 -21.74 -3.55
N PRO A 269 5.18 -22.73 -3.53
CA PRO A 269 6.48 -22.57 -2.91
C PRO A 269 7.30 -21.48 -3.60
N TYR A 270 7.98 -20.63 -2.82
CA TYR A 270 8.87 -19.60 -3.35
C TYR A 270 10.03 -20.26 -4.10
N ARG A 271 10.20 -19.87 -5.36
CA ARG A 271 11.18 -20.47 -6.26
C ARG A 271 12.23 -19.47 -6.69
N THR A 272 13.47 -19.95 -6.82
CA THR A 272 14.57 -19.15 -7.33
C THR A 272 14.31 -18.71 -8.77
N ASN A 273 14.74 -17.50 -9.11
CA ASN A 273 14.64 -16.98 -10.47
C ASN A 273 15.68 -17.62 -11.42
N LYS A 274 15.76 -17.15 -12.67
CA LYS A 274 16.75 -17.64 -13.67
C LYS A 274 18.22 -17.49 -13.25
N HIS A 275 18.50 -16.66 -12.25
CA HIS A 275 19.83 -16.41 -11.67
C HIS A 275 20.01 -17.12 -10.32
N GLY A 276 19.14 -18.08 -9.99
CA GLY A 276 19.22 -18.81 -8.73
C GLY A 276 18.86 -17.98 -7.50
N GLU A 277 18.39 -16.74 -7.67
CA GLU A 277 18.16 -15.82 -6.56
C GLU A 277 16.83 -16.10 -5.86
N TYR A 278 16.82 -15.97 -4.53
CA TYR A 278 15.64 -16.04 -3.69
C TYR A 278 15.59 -14.88 -2.69
N PHE A 279 14.38 -14.58 -2.22
CA PHE A 279 14.09 -13.57 -1.20
C PHE A 279 13.05 -14.14 -0.24
N LEU A 280 13.32 -14.06 1.06
CA LEU A 280 12.44 -14.47 2.14
C LEU A 280 12.28 -13.33 3.13
N LEU A 281 11.08 -12.78 3.22
CA LEU A 281 10.73 -11.74 4.17
C LEU A 281 10.59 -12.35 5.57
N LEU A 282 11.47 -11.94 6.48
CA LEU A 282 11.59 -12.50 7.82
C LEU A 282 12.06 -11.41 8.79
N LEU A 283 11.35 -11.26 9.91
CA LEU A 283 11.70 -10.35 11.01
C LEU A 283 13.00 -10.79 11.70
N PRO A 284 13.70 -9.91 12.45
CA PRO A 284 14.85 -10.30 13.27
C PRO A 284 14.55 -11.50 14.17
N GLY A 285 15.47 -12.47 14.19
CA GLY A 285 15.30 -13.73 14.89
C GLY A 285 16.00 -14.91 14.22
N THR A 286 15.92 -16.07 14.86
CA THR A 286 16.57 -17.31 14.38
C THR A 286 15.57 -18.18 13.64
N TYR A 287 15.89 -18.54 12.39
CA TYR A 287 15.06 -19.37 11.52
C TYR A 287 15.83 -20.58 11.01
N VAL A 288 15.12 -21.65 10.70
CA VAL A 288 15.67 -22.76 9.91
C VAL A 288 15.15 -22.61 8.49
N ILE A 289 16.03 -22.32 7.54
CA ILE A 289 15.69 -22.15 6.12
C ILE A 289 15.99 -23.45 5.39
N ASN A 290 15.03 -23.92 4.60
CA ASN A 290 15.09 -25.16 3.84
C ASN A 290 15.14 -24.82 2.34
N ALA A 291 16.27 -25.11 1.70
CA ALA A 291 16.44 -25.05 0.25
C ALA A 291 16.22 -26.45 -0.35
N THR A 292 15.31 -26.57 -1.31
CA THR A 292 14.92 -27.83 -1.96
C THR A 292 15.01 -27.69 -3.47
N VAL A 293 15.94 -28.41 -4.09
CA VAL A 293 15.95 -28.59 -5.55
C VAL A 293 15.11 -29.84 -5.85
N PRO A 294 14.05 -29.76 -6.68
CA PRO A 294 13.24 -30.93 -7.03
C PRO A 294 14.10 -32.09 -7.53
N GLY A 295 13.94 -33.27 -6.91
CA GLY A 295 14.74 -34.46 -7.22
C GLY A 295 16.03 -34.62 -6.41
N PHE A 296 16.37 -33.67 -5.53
CA PHE A 296 17.57 -33.70 -4.69
C PHE A 296 17.22 -33.60 -3.21
N LYS A 297 18.16 -34.04 -2.35
CA LYS A 297 18.03 -33.90 -0.90
C LYS A 297 18.06 -32.41 -0.54
N SER A 298 17.10 -31.96 0.27
CA SER A 298 17.05 -30.57 0.71
C SER A 298 18.18 -30.23 1.69
N ILE A 299 18.59 -28.96 1.71
CA ILE A 299 19.58 -28.41 2.62
C ILE A 299 18.81 -27.56 3.65
N LEU A 300 19.04 -27.82 4.93
CA LEU A 300 18.48 -27.04 6.02
C LEU A 300 19.61 -26.31 6.74
N GLU A 301 19.52 -25.00 6.84
CA GLU A 301 20.48 -24.17 7.56
C GLU A 301 19.77 -23.27 8.56
N THR A 302 20.37 -23.12 9.74
CA THR A 302 19.91 -22.17 10.75
C THR A 302 20.52 -20.81 10.45
N VAL A 303 19.67 -19.81 10.23
CA VAL A 303 20.06 -18.44 9.90
C VAL A 303 19.55 -17.50 10.99
N GLU A 304 20.47 -16.72 11.55
CA GLU A 304 20.16 -15.65 12.50
C GLU A 304 20.05 -14.34 11.73
N ILE A 305 18.84 -13.76 11.72
CA ILE A 305 18.58 -12.48 11.09
C ILE A 305 18.82 -11.40 12.15
N PRO A 306 19.88 -10.58 11.99
CA PRO A 306 20.21 -9.56 12.97
C PRO A 306 19.18 -8.42 12.91
N ASP A 307 18.96 -7.77 14.06
CA ASP A 307 18.28 -6.49 14.15
C ASP A 307 19.21 -5.38 13.62
N ASN A 308 19.34 -5.31 12.29
CA ASN A 308 20.37 -4.51 11.63
C ASN A 308 19.75 -3.33 10.86
N THR A 309 19.29 -2.35 11.63
CA THR A 309 18.84 -1.04 11.14
C THR A 309 19.94 -0.20 10.47
N GLY A 310 21.20 -0.64 10.49
CA GLY A 310 22.36 0.15 10.03
C GLY A 310 22.87 -0.12 8.61
N ASN A 311 22.58 -1.28 8.02
CA ASN A 311 23.16 -1.69 6.72
C ASN A 311 22.15 -1.79 5.57
N PHE A 312 20.88 -1.43 5.81
CA PHE A 312 19.85 -1.19 4.80
C PHE A 312 19.74 -2.28 3.71
N SER A 313 19.97 -3.55 4.08
CA SER A 313 19.93 -4.71 3.19
C SER A 313 19.51 -5.97 3.95
N ALA A 314 18.61 -6.76 3.36
CA ALA A 314 18.34 -8.13 3.79
C ALA A 314 19.64 -8.94 3.93
N LEU A 315 19.68 -9.84 4.93
CA LEU A 315 20.84 -10.68 5.19
C LEU A 315 21.12 -11.57 3.98
N LYS A 316 22.35 -11.52 3.45
CA LYS A 316 22.74 -12.39 2.35
C LYS A 316 23.12 -13.78 2.87
N HIS A 317 22.49 -14.83 2.35
CA HIS A 317 22.76 -16.23 2.69
C HIS A 317 22.61 -17.12 1.45
N ASP A 318 23.69 -17.73 0.98
CA ASP A 318 23.70 -18.51 -0.27
C ASP A 318 23.70 -20.02 0.04
N PHE A 319 22.99 -20.81 -0.77
CA PHE A 319 22.98 -22.28 -0.70
C PHE A 319 23.79 -22.89 -1.86
N SER A 320 24.55 -23.95 -1.60
CA SER A 320 25.31 -24.67 -2.63
C SER A 320 25.03 -26.18 -2.60
N PHE A 321 24.63 -26.74 -3.75
CA PHE A 321 24.30 -28.16 -3.92
C PHE A 321 25.44 -28.94 -4.60
N SER A 322 25.77 -30.12 -4.06
CA SER A 322 26.98 -30.88 -4.44
C SER A 322 26.89 -31.56 -5.81
N GLU A 323 25.69 -31.95 -6.26
CA GLU A 323 25.43 -32.54 -7.59
C GLU A 323 23.98 -32.26 -7.99
N VAL A 324 23.76 -31.49 -9.06
CA VAL A 324 22.43 -31.25 -9.64
C VAL A 324 22.52 -31.41 -11.16
N SER A 325 21.79 -32.39 -11.73
CA SER A 325 21.56 -32.45 -13.17
C SER A 325 20.42 -31.49 -13.53
N ILE A 326 20.68 -30.55 -14.42
CA ILE A 326 19.71 -29.51 -14.80
C ILE A 326 18.62 -30.14 -15.68
N GLN A 327 17.59 -30.72 -15.05
CA GLN A 327 16.31 -31.04 -15.68
C GLN A 327 15.18 -30.66 -14.73
N SER A 328 14.95 -29.36 -14.61
CA SER A 328 13.81 -28.79 -13.88
C SER A 328 12.86 -28.16 -14.89
N THR A 329 11.81 -28.88 -15.27
CA THR A 329 10.69 -28.32 -16.05
C THR A 329 9.73 -27.59 -15.12
N ALA A 330 9.41 -26.33 -15.46
CA ALA A 330 8.58 -25.45 -14.65
C ALA A 330 7.10 -25.87 -14.65
N GLY A 331 6.47 -25.85 -13.47
CA GLY A 331 5.03 -25.68 -13.34
C GLY A 331 4.68 -24.21 -13.62
N SER A 332 3.66 -23.96 -14.43
CA SER A 332 3.28 -22.64 -14.93
C SER A 332 2.22 -21.96 -14.06
N CYS A 333 2.50 -20.72 -13.63
CA CYS A 333 1.50 -19.74 -13.22
C CYS A 333 1.56 -18.56 -14.22
N PRO A 334 0.43 -17.96 -14.65
CA PRO A 334 0.41 -16.83 -15.59
C PRO A 334 0.96 -15.55 -14.96
N LYS A 335 1.68 -14.74 -15.75
CA LYS A 335 2.52 -13.61 -15.34
C LYS A 335 2.35 -12.44 -16.31
N THR A 336 2.14 -11.22 -15.79
CA THR A 336 2.83 -10.02 -16.33
C THR A 336 2.72 -8.81 -15.40
N PRO A 337 3.78 -8.48 -14.64
CA PRO A 337 4.00 -7.18 -14.02
C PRO A 337 4.86 -6.26 -14.92
N LEU A 338 4.47 -4.97 -15.02
CA LEU A 338 4.98 -4.02 -16.02
C LEU A 338 6.42 -3.52 -15.78
N TYR A 339 6.93 -3.49 -14.53
CA TYR A 339 8.28 -2.99 -14.23
C TYR A 339 9.38 -4.08 -14.22
N GLN A 340 9.02 -5.37 -14.27
CA GLN A 340 10.01 -6.45 -14.43
C GLN A 340 10.61 -6.49 -15.85
N GLU A 341 9.87 -6.02 -16.85
CA GLU A 341 10.34 -6.01 -18.24
C GLU A 341 11.28 -4.84 -18.54
N LEU A 342 11.20 -3.75 -17.78
CA LEU A 342 12.05 -2.56 -17.96
C LEU A 342 13.53 -2.82 -17.66
N GLU A 343 13.85 -3.72 -16.72
CA GLU A 343 15.24 -4.12 -16.43
C GLU A 343 15.95 -4.77 -17.63
N ARG A 344 15.19 -5.37 -18.57
CA ARG A 344 15.75 -5.96 -19.81
C ARG A 344 15.88 -4.96 -20.95
N ALA A 345 15.11 -3.88 -20.94
CA ALA A 345 15.07 -2.88 -22.02
C ALA A 345 16.10 -1.74 -21.84
N SER A 346 16.76 -1.64 -20.69
CA SER A 346 17.68 -0.53 -20.37
C SER A 346 19.01 -0.54 -21.14
N SER A 347 19.22 -1.46 -22.10
CA SER A 347 20.38 -1.46 -23.01
C SER A 347 20.16 -0.75 -24.34
N ALA A 348 18.99 -0.15 -24.60
CA ALA A 348 18.75 0.64 -25.80
C ALA A 348 18.21 2.02 -25.45
N ALA A 349 19.11 3.01 -25.45
CA ALA A 349 18.78 4.41 -25.31
C ALA A 349 17.92 4.91 -26.47
N ALA A 350 16.88 5.69 -26.14
CA ALA A 350 16.35 6.73 -27.02
C ALA A 350 15.89 7.92 -26.16
N LYS A 351 16.43 9.10 -26.48
CA LYS A 351 16.17 10.39 -25.82
C LYS A 351 14.74 10.87 -26.10
N PRO A 352 14.04 11.51 -25.14
CA PRO A 352 12.77 12.17 -25.41
C PRO A 352 13.00 13.52 -26.10
N THR A 353 12.33 13.72 -27.23
CA THR A 353 12.20 15.02 -27.89
C THR A 353 11.24 15.94 -27.13
N LEU A 354 11.74 17.15 -26.86
CA LEU A 354 11.00 18.32 -26.38
C LEU A 354 9.74 18.57 -27.21
N HIS A 355 8.58 18.64 -26.56
CA HIS A 355 7.55 19.67 -26.72
C HIS A 355 6.33 19.32 -25.86
N VAL A 356 6.13 20.04 -24.76
CA VAL A 356 4.91 20.73 -24.30
C VAL A 356 5.23 21.23 -22.88
N PHE A 357 6.01 22.31 -22.78
CA PHE A 357 6.07 23.15 -21.58
C PHE A 357 5.41 24.46 -21.96
N GLY A 358 4.16 24.63 -21.53
CA GLY A 358 3.39 25.83 -21.80
C GLY A 358 2.11 25.80 -21.00
N LEU A 359 2.23 26.09 -19.69
CA LEU A 359 1.24 26.76 -18.82
C LEU A 359 1.62 26.56 -17.34
N MET A 360 2.71 27.21 -16.92
CA MET A 360 3.11 27.36 -15.52
C MET A 360 3.75 28.75 -15.37
N THR A 361 2.92 29.79 -15.46
CA THR A 361 3.22 31.17 -14.99
C THR A 361 1.99 32.06 -15.17
N ILE A 362 0.94 31.85 -14.37
CA ILE A 362 -0.05 32.86 -13.93
C ILE A 362 -0.83 32.13 -12.82
N MET A 363 -0.51 32.45 -11.56
CA MET A 363 -1.30 32.28 -10.31
C MET A 363 -0.34 32.18 -9.11
N LEU A 364 0.55 33.18 -8.97
CA LEU A 364 1.42 33.36 -7.80
C LEU A 364 1.44 34.84 -7.35
N VAL A 365 0.39 35.60 -7.67
CA VAL A 365 0.27 37.03 -7.31
C VAL A 365 -1.04 37.36 -6.59
N ILE A 366 -1.89 36.39 -6.29
CA ILE A 366 -3.12 36.64 -5.54
C ILE A 366 -3.17 35.65 -4.39
N PHE A 367 -2.84 36.16 -3.20
CA PHE A 367 -3.17 35.73 -1.83
C PHE A 367 -2.00 36.00 -0.90
N LYS A 368 -1.78 37.31 -0.70
CA LYS A 368 -1.53 37.88 0.62
C LYS A 368 -2.88 38.08 1.30
#